data_AF-A0A4U1JDP9-F1
#
_entry.id   AF-A0A4U1JDP9-F1
#
_cell.length_a   1.000
_cell.length_b   1.000
_cell.length_c   1.000
_cell.angle_alpha   90.00
_cell.angle_beta   90.00
_cell.angle_gamma   90.00
#
_symmetry.space_group_name_H-M   'P 1'
#
loop_
_entity.id
_entity.type
_entity.pdbx_description
1 polymer ?
#
loop_
_entity_poly.entity_id
_entity_poly.type
_entity_poly.pdbx_seq_one_letter_code
_entity_poly.pdbx_strand_id
1 'polypeptide(L)'
;MTAEHDQGHDESPDSLPAVLSAEQADRVRRALAPHVAGRGLWKASEAIGYAPKYVQAFLRGEIHCTLHFAAGVAHALDLDVEALVRGGER
;
A
#
# COMPACT_ATOMS: atom_id res chain seq x y z
N MET A 1 -27.47 42.59 -14.58
CA MET A 1 -27.43 41.11 -14.59
C MET A 1 -25.98 40.74 -14.45
N THR A 2 -25.56 40.49 -13.21
CA THR A 2 -24.18 40.20 -12.82
C THR A 2 -23.82 38.78 -13.24
N ALA A 3 -22.70 38.66 -13.95
CA ALA A 3 -21.99 37.41 -14.16
C ALA A 3 -21.06 37.21 -12.96
N GLU A 4 -21.22 36.13 -12.21
CA GLU A 4 -20.25 35.69 -11.22
C GLU A 4 -20.04 34.18 -11.41
N HIS A 5 -18.87 33.87 -11.98
CA HIS A 5 -18.20 32.59 -11.85
C HIS A 5 -18.06 32.24 -10.37
N ASP A 6 -18.17 30.96 -10.03
CA ASP A 6 -17.33 30.25 -9.05
C ASP A 6 -18.11 29.04 -8.50
N GLN A 7 -17.82 27.84 -9.02
CA GLN A 7 -17.72 26.62 -8.22
C GLN A 7 -16.69 25.74 -8.92
N GLY A 8 -15.41 26.09 -8.74
CA GLY A 8 -14.34 25.14 -8.93
C GLY A 8 -14.63 23.93 -8.04
N HIS A 9 -14.67 22.75 -8.66
CA HIS A 9 -14.58 21.49 -7.94
C HIS A 9 -13.35 21.55 -7.05
N ASP A 10 -13.55 21.76 -5.75
CA ASP A 10 -12.59 21.38 -4.71
C ASP A 10 -12.64 19.85 -4.62
N GLU A 11 -12.16 19.21 -5.69
CA GLU A 11 -11.92 17.77 -5.71
C GLU A 11 -10.77 17.57 -4.72
N SER A 12 -11.12 17.27 -3.47
CA SER A 12 -10.16 16.81 -2.49
C SER A 12 -9.32 15.73 -3.18
N PRO A 13 -7.97 15.87 -3.24
CA PRO A 13 -7.15 14.94 -4.01
C PRO A 13 -7.51 13.52 -3.60
N ASP A 14 -7.73 12.62 -4.57
CA ASP A 14 -8.18 11.24 -4.36
C ASP A 14 -7.16 10.47 -3.52
N SER A 15 -7.25 10.69 -2.21
CA SER A 15 -6.24 10.32 -1.24
C SER A 15 -6.50 8.89 -0.82
N LEU A 16 -5.45 8.07 -0.82
CA LEU A 16 -5.57 6.69 -0.38
C LEU A 16 -6.03 6.62 1.09
N PRO A 17 -6.91 5.67 1.45
CA PRO A 17 -7.37 5.53 2.81
C PRO A 17 -6.23 5.07 3.72
N ALA A 18 -6.23 5.52 4.99
CA ALA A 18 -5.19 5.15 5.96
C ALA A 18 -5.14 3.63 6.23
N VAL A 19 -6.28 2.95 6.15
CA VAL A 19 -6.39 1.49 6.22
C VAL A 19 -6.94 1.00 4.89
N LEU A 20 -6.25 0.04 4.29
CA LEU A 20 -6.61 -0.50 2.98
C LEU A 20 -7.75 -1.51 3.08
N SER A 21 -8.55 -1.59 2.01
CA SER A 21 -9.56 -2.63 1.86
C SER A 21 -8.93 -4.03 1.79
N ALA A 22 -9.75 -5.06 1.97
CA ALA A 22 -9.26 -6.45 1.91
C ALA A 22 -8.64 -6.79 0.54
N GLU A 23 -9.21 -6.28 -0.55
CA GLU A 23 -8.70 -6.47 -1.92
C GLU A 23 -7.35 -5.76 -2.12
N GLN A 24 -7.25 -4.51 -1.68
CA GLN A 24 -6.01 -3.74 -1.73
C GLN A 24 -4.91 -4.42 -0.91
N ALA A 25 -5.24 -4.89 0.30
CA ALA A 25 -4.32 -5.65 1.14
C ALA A 25 -3.89 -6.98 0.47
N ASP A 26 -4.78 -7.64 -0.27
CA ASP A 26 -4.44 -8.87 -1.01
C ASP A 26 -3.40 -8.61 -2.11
N ARG A 27 -3.51 -7.49 -2.84
CA ARG A 27 -2.50 -7.08 -3.83
C ARG A 27 -1.13 -6.88 -3.17
N VAL A 28 -1.09 -6.18 -2.05
CA VAL A 28 0.14 -5.97 -1.27
C VAL A 28 0.72 -7.31 -0.79
N ARG A 29 -0.12 -8.24 -0.31
CA ARG A 29 0.34 -9.61 0.08
C ARG A 29 0.94 -10.36 -1.10
N ARG A 30 0.30 -10.35 -2.26
CA ARG A 30 0.78 -11.04 -3.47
C ARG A 30 2.10 -10.48 -3.97
N ALA A 31 2.30 -9.17 -3.88
CA ALA A 31 3.57 -8.55 -4.24
C ALA A 31 4.68 -8.87 -3.21
N LEU A 32 4.34 -8.88 -1.92
CA LEU A 32 5.31 -9.09 -0.85
C LEU A 32 5.77 -10.55 -0.69
N ALA A 33 4.86 -11.52 -0.88
CA ALA A 33 5.15 -12.93 -0.60
C ALA A 33 6.37 -13.48 -1.38
N PRO A 34 6.54 -13.24 -2.70
CA PRO A 34 7.72 -13.65 -3.45
C PRO A 34 9.01 -13.01 -2.92
N HIS A 35 8.95 -11.75 -2.51
CA HIS A 35 10.10 -11.03 -1.98
C HIS A 35 10.59 -11.63 -0.66
N VAL A 36 9.64 -11.96 0.23
CA VAL A 36 9.93 -12.64 1.50
C VAL A 36 10.48 -14.05 1.25
N ALA A 37 9.93 -14.79 0.29
CA ALA A 37 10.42 -16.12 -0.08
C ALA A 37 11.86 -16.08 -0.63
N GLY A 38 12.21 -15.06 -1.43
CA GLY A 38 13.54 -14.94 -2.03
C GLY A 38 14.63 -14.39 -1.11
N ARG A 39 14.31 -13.41 -0.24
CA ARG A 39 15.29 -12.76 0.65
C ARG A 39 15.30 -13.31 2.08
N GLY A 40 14.23 -14.01 2.46
CA GLY A 40 13.97 -14.41 3.84
C GLY A 40 13.25 -13.32 4.64
N LEU A 41 12.44 -13.76 5.60
CA LEU A 41 11.56 -12.90 6.41
C LEU A 41 12.31 -11.76 7.10
N TRP A 42 13.44 -12.05 7.75
CA TRP A 42 14.21 -11.05 8.49
C TRP A 42 14.70 -9.90 7.61
N LYS A 43 15.37 -10.22 6.50
CA LYS A 43 15.88 -9.20 5.55
C LYS A 43 14.76 -8.40 4.90
N ALA A 44 13.67 -9.06 4.51
CA ALA A 44 12.51 -8.37 3.96
C ALA A 44 11.89 -7.40 4.98
N SER A 45 11.79 -7.83 6.24
CA SER A 45 11.20 -7.01 7.31
C SER A 45 12.05 -5.77 7.62
N GLU A 46 13.36 -5.92 7.61
CA GLU A 46 14.31 -4.80 7.73
C GLU A 46 14.13 -3.78 6.59
N ALA A 47 14.02 -4.26 5.34
CA ALA A 47 13.82 -3.39 4.18
C ALA A 47 12.47 -2.63 4.21
N ILE A 48 11.42 -3.26 4.77
CA ILE A 48 10.08 -2.66 4.90
C ILE A 48 10.01 -1.71 6.11
N GLY A 49 10.92 -1.85 7.08
CA GLY A 49 10.93 -1.06 8.32
C GLY A 49 9.96 -1.58 9.39
N TYR A 50 9.64 -2.87 9.38
CA TYR A 50 8.71 -3.49 10.32
C TYR A 50 9.31 -4.71 11.02
N ALA A 51 8.78 -5.05 12.19
CA ALA A 51 9.21 -6.26 12.90
C ALA A 51 8.81 -7.53 12.10
N PRO A 52 9.63 -8.59 12.09
CA PRO A 52 9.34 -9.84 11.38
C PRO A 52 7.98 -10.47 11.71
N LYS A 53 7.59 -10.38 12.99
CA LYS A 53 6.29 -10.91 13.46
C LYS A 53 5.12 -10.18 12.81
N TYR A 54 5.25 -8.87 12.56
CA TYR A 54 4.22 -8.07 11.92
C TYR A 54 4.07 -8.45 10.44
N VAL A 55 5.20 -8.53 9.72
CA VAL A 55 5.22 -8.96 8.32
C VAL A 55 4.64 -10.38 8.16
N GLN A 56 4.97 -11.29 9.08
CA GLN A 56 4.41 -12.64 9.07
C GLN A 56 2.90 -12.65 9.32
N ALA A 57 2.41 -11.92 10.32
CA ALA A 57 0.97 -11.82 10.60
C ALA A 57 0.20 -11.24 9.40
N PHE A 58 0.78 -10.23 8.73
CA PHE A 58 0.19 -9.65 7.53
C PHE A 58 0.09 -10.67 6.38
N LEU A 59 1.16 -11.41 6.10
CA LEU A 59 1.17 -12.45 5.06
C LEU A 59 0.16 -13.56 5.33
N ARG A 60 -0.13 -13.86 6.60
CA ARG A 60 -1.16 -14.82 7.02
C ARG A 60 -2.58 -14.26 6.99
N GLY A 61 -2.75 -12.95 6.74
CA GLY A 61 -4.05 -12.29 6.78
C GLY A 61 -4.60 -12.08 8.19
N GLU A 62 -3.76 -12.13 9.22
CA GLU A 62 -4.15 -11.97 10.63
C GLU A 62 -4.36 -10.50 11.02
N ILE A 63 -3.83 -9.55 10.22
CA ILE A 63 -3.90 -8.11 10.48
C ILE A 63 -4.25 -7.32 9.22
N HIS A 64 -4.84 -6.13 9.43
CA HIS A 64 -5.14 -5.18 8.36
C HIS A 64 -3.87 -4.52 7.81
N CYS A 65 -3.91 -4.15 6.53
CA CYS A 65 -2.86 -3.37 5.89
C CYS A 65 -3.12 -1.88 6.08
N THR A 66 -2.17 -1.15 6.64
CA THR A 66 -2.20 0.31 6.62
C THR A 66 -1.53 0.83 5.35
N LEU A 67 -1.86 2.05 4.95
CA LEU A 67 -1.17 2.74 3.85
C LEU A 67 0.33 2.91 4.15
N HIS A 68 0.69 3.18 5.41
CA HIS A 68 2.09 3.30 5.81
C HIS A 68 2.87 1.99 5.60
N PHE A 69 2.27 0.84 5.97
CA PHE A 69 2.87 -0.46 5.71
C PHE A 69 2.99 -0.73 4.21
N ALA A 70 1.94 -0.45 3.44
CA ALA A 70 1.95 -0.61 1.99
C ALA A 70 3.03 0.27 1.31
N ALA A 71 3.24 1.49 1.80
CA ALA A 71 4.32 2.38 1.33
C ALA A 71 5.71 1.81 1.64
N GLY A 72 5.91 1.24 2.83
CA GLY A 72 7.15 0.52 3.16
C GLY A 72 7.40 -0.68 2.25
N VAL A 73 6.35 -1.45 1.94
CA VAL A 73 6.43 -2.56 0.96
C VAL A 73 6.75 -2.05 -0.43
N ALA A 74 6.06 -1.01 -0.91
CA ALA A 74 6.30 -0.42 -2.22
C ALA A 74 7.75 0.07 -2.36
N HIS A 75 8.26 0.76 -1.34
CA HIS A 75 9.65 1.21 -1.30
C HIS A 75 10.65 0.03 -1.35
N ALA A 76 10.42 -1.02 -0.55
CA ALA A 76 11.28 -2.21 -0.54
C ALA A 76 11.30 -2.98 -1.88
N LEU A 77 10.26 -2.78 -2.70
CA LEU A 77 10.08 -3.41 -4.01
C LEU A 77 10.40 -2.47 -5.19
N ASP A 78 10.76 -1.21 -4.93
CA ASP A 78 10.93 -0.17 -5.95
C ASP A 78 9.66 -0.01 -6.83
N LEU A 79 8.50 0.03 -6.18
CA LEU A 79 7.19 0.20 -6.81
C LEU A 79 6.54 1.51 -6.37
N ASP A 80 5.67 2.04 -7.22
CA ASP A 80 4.74 3.09 -6.84
C ASP A 80 3.63 2.53 -5.93
N VAL A 81 3.33 3.24 -4.85
CA VAL A 81 2.35 2.79 -3.85
C VAL A 81 0.93 2.81 -4.39
N GLU A 82 0.57 3.78 -5.23
CA GLU A 82 -0.76 3.84 -5.84
C GLU A 82 -0.93 2.69 -6.83
N ALA A 83 0.05 2.43 -7.69
CA ALA A 83 0.03 1.31 -8.61
C ALA A 83 -0.10 -0.03 -7.87
N LEU A 84 0.62 -0.21 -6.77
CA LEU A 84 0.55 -1.40 -5.93
C LEU A 84 -0.83 -1.60 -5.29
N VAL A 85 -1.43 -0.53 -4.76
CA VAL A 85 -2.69 -0.57 -4.01
C VAL A 85 -3.90 -0.61 -4.94
N ARG A 86 -3.94 0.25 -5.96
CA ARG A 86 -5.07 0.34 -6.91
C ARG A 86 -5.04 -0.79 -7.95
N GLY A 87 -3.86 -1.35 -8.22
CA GLY A 87 -3.68 -2.39 -9.24
C GLY A 87 -3.57 -1.76 -10.62
N GLY A 88 -2.49 -1.01 -10.86
CA GLY A 88 -2.21 -0.42 -12.17
C GLY A 88 -1.96 -1.49 -13.24
N GLU A 89 -2.66 -1.38 -14.37
CA GLU A 89 -2.35 -2.13 -15.58
C GLU A 89 -0.92 -1.80 -16.02
N ARG A 90 -0.14 -2.84 -16.31
CA ARG A 90 1.17 -2.72 -16.96
C ARG A 90 0.99 -2.62 -18.46
#